data_AF-A0A9X8YPW7-F1
#
_entry.id   AF-A0A9X8YPW7-F1
#
_cell.length_a   1.000
_cell.length_b   1.000
_cell.length_c   1.000
_cell.angle_alpha   90.00
_cell.angle_beta   90.00
_cell.angle_gamma   90.00
#
_symmetry.space_group_name_H-M   'P 1'
#
loop_
_entity.id
_entity.type
_entity.pdbx_description
1 polymer ?
#
loop_
_entity_poly.entity_id
_entity_poly.type
_entity_poly.pdbx_seq_one_letter_code
_entity_poly.pdbx_strand_id
1 'polypeptide(L)' 'VPVKLCKTCADARGVSRLPLADGVAIGTLVELAQWTLAAEKVLTF' A
#
# COMPACT_ATOMS: atom_id res chain seq x y z
N VAL A 1 8.37 8.60 5.37
CA VAL A 1 7.99 8.09 4.03
C VAL A 1 6.75 7.24 4.21
N PRO A 2 5.64 7.50 3.51
CA PRO A 2 4.41 6.72 3.69
C PRO A 2 4.62 5.29 3.16
N VAL A 3 4.25 4.28 3.96
CA VAL A 3 4.28 2.86 3.58
C VAL A 3 2.86 2.32 3.62
N LYS A 4 2.35 1.86 2.48
CA LYS A 4 0.98 1.37 2.33
C LYS A 4 0.95 -0.09 1.89
N LEU A 5 0.17 -0.92 2.58
CA LEU A 5 -0.21 -2.25 2.13
C LEU A 5 -1.49 -2.19 1.30
N CYS A 6 -1.51 -2.84 0.14
CA CYS A 6 -2.71 -2.93 -0.68
C CYS A 6 -3.85 -3.64 0.06
N LYS A 7 -5.02 -3.01 0.17
CA LYS A 7 -6.19 -3.49 0.90
C LYS A 7 -6.59 -4.93 0.54
N THR A 8 -6.86 -5.20 -0.73
CA THR A 8 -7.35 -6.52 -1.17
C THR A 8 -6.26 -7.59 -1.07
N CYS A 9 -4.98 -7.23 -1.25
CA CYS A 9 -3.86 -8.13 -1.02
C CYS A 9 -3.72 -8.49 0.47
N ALA A 10 -3.86 -7.51 1.36
CA ALA A 10 -3.82 -7.72 2.80
C ALA A 10 -4.99 -8.57 3.30
N ASP A 11 -6.18 -8.36 2.74
CA ASP A 11 -7.37 -9.18 3.02
C ASP A 11 -7.18 -10.63 2.58
N ALA A 12 -6.73 -10.86 1.33
CA ALA A 12 -6.49 -12.19 0.79
C ALA A 12 -5.44 -12.99 1.58
N ARG A 13 -4.49 -12.29 2.22
CA ARG A 13 -3.44 -12.88 3.06
C ARG A 13 -3.80 -12.93 4.55
N GLY A 14 -4.99 -12.45 4.93
CA GLY A 14 -5.44 -12.44 6.32
C GLY A 14 -4.70 -11.46 7.25
N VAL A 15 -3.93 -10.52 6.70
CA VAL A 15 -3.08 -9.61 7.50
C VAL A 15 -3.74 -8.25 7.79
N SER A 16 -4.85 -7.92 7.13
CA SER A 16 -5.52 -6.63 7.29
C SER A 16 -6.11 -6.36 8.68
N ARG A 17 -6.23 -7.39 9.52
CA ARG A 17 -6.74 -7.32 10.90
C ARG A 17 -5.67 -7.58 11.97
N LEU A 18 -4.43 -7.83 11.55
CA LEU A 18 -3.31 -8.05 12.48
C LEU A 18 -2.69 -6.71 12.87
N PRO A 19 -1.97 -6.63 14.00
CA PRO A 19 -1.08 -5.51 14.28
C PRO A 19 -0.09 -5.35 13.13
N LEU A 20 -0.06 -4.16 12.54
CA LEU A 20 0.88 -3.83 11.47
C LEU A 20 2.20 -3.35 12.06
N ALA A 21 3.28 -3.45 11.27
CA ALA A 21 4.56 -2.86 11.64
C ALA A 21 4.44 -1.33 11.76
N ASP A 22 5.31 -0.73 12.58
CA ASP A 22 5.30 0.71 12.84
C ASP A 22 5.38 1.52 11.53
N GLY A 23 4.48 2.49 11.40
CA GLY A 23 4.42 3.38 10.22
C GLY A 23 3.78 2.76 8.97
N VAL A 24 3.31 1.50 9.03
CA VAL A 24 2.59 0.85 7.93
C VAL A 24 1.08 1.08 8.08
N ALA A 25 0.43 1.51 7.01
CA ALA A 25 -1.02 1.63 6.97
C ALA A 25 -1.62 0.86 5.79
N ILE A 26 -2.92 0.58 5.86
CA ILE A 26 -3.66 0.07 4.70
C ILE A 26 -3.88 1.20 3.69
N GLY A 27 -3.70 0.90 2.41
CA GLY A 27 -4.01 1.77 1.28
C GLY A 27 -4.77 1.02 0.20
N THR A 28 -5.12 1.72 -0.88
CA THR A 28 -5.88 1.15 -2.00
C THR A 28 -5.07 1.17 -3.29
N LEU A 29 -5.48 0.37 -4.27
CA LEU A 29 -4.87 0.41 -5.59
C LEU A 29 -5.13 1.76 -6.30
N VAL A 30 -6.20 2.47 -5.92
CA VAL A 30 -6.50 3.84 -6.39
C VAL A 30 -5.48 4.83 -5.84
N GLU A 31 -5.09 4.72 -4.56
CA GLU A 31 -4.01 5.54 -3.99
C GLU A 31 -2.68 5.29 -4.72
N LEU A 32 -2.35 4.03 -5.01
CA LEU A 32 -1.15 3.70 -5.80
C LEU A 32 -1.21 4.30 -7.22
N ALA A 33 -2.37 4.26 -7.87
CA ALA A 33 -2.54 4.87 -9.19
C ALA A 33 -2.34 6.39 -9.13
N GLN A 34 -2.88 7.06 -8.12
CA GLN A 34 -2.65 8.49 -7.89
C GLN A 34 -1.18 8.82 -7.66
N TRP A 35 -0.48 8.02 -6.85
CA TRP A 35 0.96 8.20 -6.62
C TRP A 35 1.76 8.00 -7.90
N THR A 36 1.40 6.99 -8.69
CA THR A 36 2.03 6.71 -9.99
C THR A 36 1.85 7.88 -10.95
N LEU A 37 0.65 8.45 -11.03
CA LEU A 37 0.36 9.60 -11.89
C LEU A 37 1.08 10.88 -11.45
N ALA A 38 1.28 11.06 -10.14
CA ALA A 38 1.95 12.23 -9.59
C ALA A 38 3.49 12.14 -9.60
N ALA A 39 4.04 10.93 -9.71
CA ALA A 39 5.49 10.71 -9.70
C ALA A 39 6.10 10.82 -11.11
N GLU A 40 7.32 11.34 -11.20
CA GLU A 40 8.09 11.33 -12.45
C GLU A 40 8.56 9.91 -12.82
N LYS A 41 8.89 9.10 -11.80
CA LYS A 41 9.45 7.76 -11.95
C LYS A 41 8.89 6.82 -10.90
N VAL A 42 8.69 5.56 -11.29
CA VAL A 42 8.27 4.46 -10.42
C VAL A 42 9.29 3.34 -10.55
N LEU A 43 9.77 2.85 -9.41
CA LEU A 43 10.70 1.72 -9.31
C LEU A 43 9.92 0.50 -8.82
N THR A 44 9.96 -0.61 -9.55
CA THR A 44 9.27 -1.87 -9.22
C THR A 44 10.29 -2.95 -8.88
N PHE A 45 10.05 -3.71 -7.81
CA PHE A 45 10.92 -4.76 -7.29
C PHE A 45 10.17 -6.08 -7.14
#